data_AF-A0A402DC46-F1
#
_entry.id   AF-A0A402DC46-F1
#
_cell.length_a   1.000
_cell.length_b   1.000
_cell.length_c   1.000
_cell.angle_alpha   90.00
_cell.angle_beta   90.00
_cell.angle_gamma   90.00
#
_symmetry.space_group_name_H-M   'P 1'
#
loop_
_entity.id
_entity.type
_entity.pdbx_description
1 polymer ?
#
loop_
_entity_poly.entity_id
_entity_poly.type
_entity_poly.pdbx_seq_one_letter_code
_entity_poly.pdbx_strand_id
1 'polypeptide(L)'
;MTIAIDQPIEQKQLSFDEFLARYGGDNRYELIDGEVFDLEPTGLHEEVAAFITTKVCVQIDKTNLPWFVLQRGLLRPSHLSMTAFRPDVAVVDRDELSKELLWSNQSILTLGSSIKFVAEVVSSNWQNDYARKVEDYAVLGIPEYWIADYAGLGGTRHIGKPKQPTLSICTLVDGEYEIQQFRGNQTITSTIFPGLKLTAEQVLRAGG
;
A
#
# COMPACT_ATOMS: atom_id res chain seq x y z
N MET A 1 -27.04 -14.26 -0.95
CA MET A 1 -26.73 -13.21 -1.95
C MET A 1 -27.02 -11.88 -1.27
N THR A 2 -25.98 -11.24 -0.75
CA THR A 2 -26.11 -9.89 -0.19
C THR A 2 -25.79 -8.96 -1.34
N ILE A 3 -26.81 -8.21 -1.80
CA ILE A 3 -26.62 -7.16 -2.79
C ILE A 3 -25.80 -6.09 -2.08
N ALA A 4 -24.53 -5.95 -2.46
CA ALA A 4 -23.74 -4.79 -2.06
C ALA A 4 -24.46 -3.57 -2.63
N ILE A 5 -24.91 -2.70 -1.75
CA ILE A 5 -25.53 -1.44 -2.14
C ILE A 5 -24.36 -0.53 -2.47
N ASP A 6 -23.99 -0.45 -3.74
CA ASP A 6 -22.93 0.46 -4.17
C ASP A 6 -23.33 1.89 -3.79
N GLN A 7 -22.52 2.52 -2.93
CA GLN A 7 -22.72 3.92 -2.58
C GLN A 7 -22.32 4.75 -3.82
N PRO A 8 -23.19 5.64 -4.32
CA PRO A 8 -22.82 6.47 -5.45
C PRO A 8 -21.60 7.33 -5.09
N ILE A 9 -20.56 7.26 -5.93
CA ILE A 9 -19.38 8.12 -5.83
C ILE A 9 -19.80 9.52 -6.28
N GLU A 10 -19.91 10.46 -5.34
CA GLU A 10 -20.23 11.86 -5.65
C GLU A 10 -19.03 12.53 -6.35
N GLN A 11 -19.29 13.29 -7.42
CA GLN A 11 -18.29 14.12 -8.12
C GLN A 11 -17.87 15.38 -7.34
N LYS A 12 -18.12 15.41 -6.02
CA LYS A 12 -17.78 16.53 -5.13
C LYS A 12 -16.53 16.15 -4.35
N GLN A 13 -15.56 17.06 -4.31
CA GLN A 13 -14.39 16.91 -3.43
C GLN A 13 -14.83 16.82 -1.96
N LEU A 14 -14.41 15.76 -1.28
CA LEU A 14 -14.70 15.50 0.13
C LEU A 14 -13.50 15.86 1.00
N SER A 15 -13.78 16.45 2.16
CA SER A 15 -12.84 16.48 3.28
C SER A 15 -12.64 15.09 3.87
N PHE A 16 -11.56 14.90 4.62
CA PHE A 16 -11.33 13.65 5.35
C PHE A 16 -12.48 13.28 6.30
N ASP A 17 -13.05 14.25 7.02
CA ASP A 17 -14.15 13.98 7.97
C ASP A 17 -15.44 13.57 7.24
N GLU A 18 -15.75 14.22 6.11
CA GLU A 18 -16.88 13.82 5.25
C GLU A 18 -16.69 12.43 4.66
N PHE A 19 -15.47 12.10 4.22
CA PHE A 19 -15.12 10.77 3.76
C PHE A 19 -15.29 9.73 4.87
N LEU A 20 -14.75 9.97 6.06
CA LEU A 20 -14.84 9.03 7.18
C LEU A 20 -16.29 8.80 7.61
N ALA A 21 -17.11 9.85 7.63
CA ALA A 21 -18.53 9.75 7.98
C ALA A 21 -19.35 8.91 6.99
N ARG A 22 -18.97 8.90 5.71
CA ARG A 22 -19.73 8.21 4.64
C ARG A 22 -19.18 6.83 4.30
N TYR A 23 -17.86 6.72 4.21
CA TYR A 23 -17.12 5.58 3.66
C TYR A 23 -16.15 4.94 4.67
N GLY A 24 -15.93 5.53 5.84
CA GLY A 24 -14.93 5.05 6.80
C GLY A 24 -15.12 3.61 7.29
N GLY A 25 -16.37 3.15 7.31
CA GLY A 25 -16.72 1.77 7.68
C GLY A 25 -16.57 0.75 6.55
N ASP A 26 -16.31 1.20 5.32
CA ASP A 26 -16.15 0.34 4.16
C ASP A 26 -14.69 0.35 3.70
N ASN A 27 -14.11 -0.85 3.58
CA ASN A 27 -12.72 -1.03 3.18
C ASN A 27 -12.50 -0.90 1.68
N ARG A 28 -13.57 -0.76 0.90
CA ARG A 28 -13.51 -0.55 -0.54
C ARG A 28 -13.07 0.85 -0.93
N TYR A 29 -13.11 1.83 -0.04
CA TYR A 29 -12.88 3.21 -0.46
C TYR A 29 -11.61 3.80 0.13
N GLU A 30 -10.88 4.54 -0.70
CA GLU A 30 -9.83 5.45 -0.29
C GLU A 30 -10.10 6.88 -0.80
N LEU A 31 -9.45 7.86 -0.19
CA LEU A 31 -9.59 9.27 -0.53
C LEU A 31 -8.26 9.79 -1.05
N ILE A 32 -8.24 10.40 -2.23
CA ILE A 32 -7.05 11.03 -2.81
C ILE A 32 -7.44 12.40 -3.35
N ASP A 33 -6.80 13.45 -2.84
CA ASP A 33 -7.10 14.86 -3.19
C ASP A 33 -8.61 15.22 -3.17
N GLY A 34 -9.35 14.60 -2.25
CA GLY A 34 -10.79 14.79 -2.08
C GLY A 34 -11.67 13.94 -3.00
N GLU A 35 -11.08 13.18 -3.91
CA GLU A 35 -11.79 12.23 -4.75
C GLU A 35 -11.84 10.85 -4.09
N VAL A 36 -13.01 10.22 -4.13
CA VAL A 36 -13.22 8.88 -3.57
C VAL A 36 -12.96 7.85 -4.65
N PHE A 37 -12.07 6.90 -4.36
CA PHE A 37 -11.73 5.80 -5.23
C PHE A 37 -12.27 4.49 -4.67
N ASP A 38 -12.92 3.70 -5.53
CA ASP A 38 -13.36 2.34 -5.23
C ASP A 38 -12.26 1.33 -5.59
N LEU A 39 -11.87 0.55 -4.59
CA LEU A 39 -10.90 -0.53 -4.64
C LEU A 39 -11.71 -1.79 -4.94
N GLU A 40 -11.79 -2.14 -6.23
CA GLU A 40 -12.37 -3.40 -6.70
C GLU A 40 -11.27 -4.40 -7.07
N PRO A 41 -10.58 -5.02 -6.08
CA PRO A 41 -9.52 -5.96 -6.37
C PRO A 41 -10.09 -7.23 -7.01
N THR A 42 -9.33 -7.77 -7.98
CA THR A 42 -9.63 -9.09 -8.56
C THR A 42 -9.04 -10.20 -7.70
N GLY A 43 -9.50 -11.45 -7.87
CA GLY A 43 -8.90 -12.58 -7.14
C GLY A 43 -7.38 -12.74 -7.36
N LEU A 44 -6.87 -12.37 -8.54
CA LEU A 44 -5.43 -12.40 -8.83
C LEU A 44 -4.67 -11.32 -8.05
N HIS A 45 -5.28 -10.15 -7.87
CA HIS A 45 -4.71 -9.07 -7.05
C HIS A 45 -4.63 -9.52 -5.58
N GLU A 46 -5.70 -10.12 -5.06
CA GLU A 46 -5.75 -10.69 -3.71
C GLU A 46 -4.70 -11.79 -3.48
N GLU A 47 -4.45 -12.65 -4.47
CA GLU A 47 -3.40 -13.68 -4.38
C GLU A 47 -2.00 -13.07 -4.18
N VAL A 48 -1.69 -11.99 -4.91
CA VAL A 48 -0.41 -11.28 -4.78
C VAL A 48 -0.30 -10.59 -3.42
N ALA A 49 -1.34 -9.88 -2.99
CA ALA A 49 -1.37 -9.21 -1.68
C ALA A 49 -1.25 -10.21 -0.52
N ALA A 50 -1.95 -11.35 -0.60
CA ALA A 50 -1.88 -12.43 0.37
C ALA A 50 -0.50 -13.09 0.40
N PHE A 51 0.15 -13.25 -0.76
CA PHE A 51 1.51 -13.78 -0.83
C PHE A 51 2.50 -12.84 -0.14
N ILE A 52 2.47 -11.53 -0.46
CA ILE A 52 3.32 -10.52 0.18
C ILE A 52 3.09 -10.55 1.69
N THR A 53 1.84 -10.48 2.13
CA THR A 53 1.45 -10.56 3.55
C THR A 53 2.04 -11.79 4.23
N THR A 54 1.88 -12.97 3.62
CA THR A 54 2.39 -14.22 4.19
C THR A 54 3.90 -14.18 4.39
N LYS A 55 4.64 -13.68 3.39
CA LYS A 55 6.11 -13.62 3.46
C LYS A 55 6.59 -12.59 4.47
N VAL A 56 5.94 -11.44 4.55
CA VAL A 56 6.21 -10.40 5.53
C VAL A 56 5.93 -10.88 6.95
N CYS A 57 4.79 -11.53 7.21
CA CYS A 57 4.48 -12.11 8.52
C CYS A 57 5.55 -13.10 9.00
N VAL A 58 6.07 -13.96 8.11
CA VAL A 58 7.17 -14.88 8.44
C VAL A 58 8.45 -14.12 8.81
N GLN A 59 8.72 -12.96 8.22
CA GLN A 59 9.89 -12.16 8.58
C GLN A 59 9.65 -11.41 9.90
N ILE A 60 8.46 -10.85 10.12
CA ILE A 60 8.08 -10.23 11.38
C ILE A 60 8.30 -11.20 12.55
N ASP A 61 7.78 -12.43 12.45
CA ASP A 61 7.96 -13.48 13.48
C ASP A 61 9.44 -13.76 13.78
N LYS A 62 10.30 -13.75 12.75
CA LYS A 62 11.75 -13.95 12.90
C LYS A 62 12.49 -12.76 13.52
N THR A 63 12.02 -11.53 13.30
CA THR A 63 12.67 -10.33 13.84
C THR A 63 12.49 -10.17 15.34
N ASN A 64 11.48 -10.83 15.93
CA ASN A 64 11.10 -10.68 17.34
C ASN A 64 10.84 -9.21 17.75
N LEU A 65 10.46 -8.38 16.77
CA LEU A 65 10.00 -7.01 16.98
C LEU A 65 8.47 -7.01 17.12
N PRO A 66 7.88 -6.06 17.85
CA PRO A 66 6.44 -6.02 18.10
C PRO A 66 5.66 -5.47 16.90
N TRP A 67 6.04 -5.88 15.69
CA TRP A 67 5.42 -5.45 14.45
C TRP A 67 4.22 -6.34 14.10
N PHE A 68 3.26 -5.79 13.36
CA PHE A 68 2.12 -6.55 12.85
C PHE A 68 1.66 -6.01 11.50
N VAL A 69 0.92 -6.82 10.75
CA VAL A 69 0.31 -6.40 9.49
C VAL A 69 -1.07 -5.77 9.75
N LEU A 70 -1.27 -4.57 9.23
CA LEU A 70 -2.53 -3.85 9.23
C LEU A 70 -3.31 -4.20 7.97
N GLN A 71 -4.52 -4.76 8.13
CA GLN A 71 -5.33 -5.25 7.00
C GLN A 71 -6.42 -4.27 6.53
N ARG A 72 -6.84 -3.35 7.39
CA ARG A 72 -8.10 -2.59 7.19
C ARG A 72 -8.00 -1.13 7.60
N GLY A 73 -6.81 -0.69 8.01
CA GLY A 73 -6.65 0.67 8.51
C GLY A 73 -6.45 1.68 7.39
N LEU A 74 -6.56 2.95 7.77
CA LEU A 74 -6.26 4.09 6.90
C LEU A 74 -4.89 4.65 7.23
N LEU A 75 -4.13 4.98 6.19
CA LEU A 75 -2.94 5.82 6.31
C LEU A 75 -3.30 7.25 5.90
N ARG A 76 -3.13 8.20 6.82
CA ARG A 76 -3.46 9.60 6.61
C ARG A 76 -2.22 10.47 6.81
N PRO A 77 -1.57 10.92 5.72
CA PRO A 77 -0.53 11.95 5.82
C PRO A 77 -1.08 13.18 6.55
N SER A 78 -0.52 13.51 7.72
CA SER A 78 -1.08 14.53 8.62
C SER A 78 -1.17 15.93 8.02
N HIS A 79 -0.31 16.23 7.02
CA HIS A 79 -0.29 17.49 6.26
C HIS A 79 -1.31 17.55 5.12
N LEU A 80 -1.92 16.41 4.73
CA LEU A 80 -2.87 16.33 3.63
C LEU A 80 -4.29 16.20 4.18
N SER A 81 -5.06 17.29 4.09
CA SER A 81 -6.42 17.36 4.67
C SER A 81 -7.45 16.50 3.95
N MET A 82 -7.15 16.04 2.73
CA MET A 82 -8.11 15.40 1.81
C MET A 82 -7.55 14.10 1.24
N THR A 83 -6.74 13.38 2.03
CA THR A 83 -6.14 12.10 1.60
C THR A 83 -6.16 11.09 2.74
N ALA A 84 -6.59 9.86 2.42
CA ALA A 84 -6.59 8.71 3.32
C ALA A 84 -6.51 7.44 2.48
N PHE A 85 -5.35 6.77 2.51
CA PHE A 85 -5.08 5.57 1.72
C PHE A 85 -5.48 4.30 2.45
N ARG A 86 -5.86 3.28 1.67
CA ARG A 86 -5.98 1.90 2.15
C ARG A 86 -4.95 1.04 1.43
N PRO A 87 -3.78 0.82 2.03
CA PRO A 87 -2.78 -0.03 1.42
C PRO A 87 -3.21 -1.49 1.43
N ASP A 88 -2.85 -2.24 0.39
CA ASP A 88 -3.09 -3.69 0.34
C ASP A 88 -2.33 -4.43 1.45
N VAL A 89 -1.11 -3.98 1.76
CA VAL A 89 -0.31 -4.48 2.89
C VAL A 89 0.37 -3.30 3.59
N ALA A 90 0.24 -3.21 4.91
CA ALA A 90 1.02 -2.29 5.72
C ALA A 90 1.57 -2.98 6.97
N VAL A 91 2.83 -2.70 7.31
CA VAL A 91 3.47 -3.20 8.54
C VAL A 91 3.61 -2.06 9.52
N VAL A 92 3.12 -2.31 10.73
CA VAL A 92 2.99 -1.31 11.78
C VAL A 92 3.82 -1.74 12.98
N ASP A 93 4.48 -0.77 13.59
CA ASP A 93 5.22 -0.94 14.83
C ASP A 93 4.34 -0.61 16.03
N ARG A 94 4.05 -1.63 16.86
CA ARG A 94 3.15 -1.48 18.00
C ARG A 94 3.65 -0.46 19.02
N ASP A 95 4.95 -0.32 19.21
CA ASP A 95 5.50 0.56 20.24
C ASP A 95 5.26 2.04 19.92
N GLU A 96 5.12 2.35 18.63
CA GLU A 96 4.85 3.69 18.11
C GLU A 96 3.36 4.08 18.20
N LEU A 97 2.45 3.12 18.36
CA LEU A 97 1.00 3.36 18.41
C LEU A 97 0.56 4.24 19.57
N SER A 98 1.34 4.33 20.64
CA SER A 98 1.08 5.24 21.76
C SER A 98 1.13 6.72 21.36
N LYS A 99 1.80 7.04 20.23
CA LYS A 99 1.93 8.39 19.68
C LYS A 99 0.82 8.72 18.68
N GLU A 100 0.06 7.72 18.22
CA GLU A 100 -1.03 7.89 17.27
C GLU A 100 -2.31 8.32 18.00
N LEU A 101 -2.73 9.57 17.79
CA LEU A 101 -3.88 10.15 18.48
C LEU A 101 -5.22 9.46 18.16
N LEU A 102 -5.37 8.93 16.95
CA LEU A 102 -6.61 8.32 16.49
C LEU A 102 -6.68 6.81 16.76
N TRP A 103 -5.53 6.14 16.88
CA TRP A 103 -5.42 4.68 16.84
C TRP A 103 -6.33 3.94 17.83
N SER A 104 -6.43 4.44 19.07
CA SER A 104 -7.21 3.76 20.12
C SER A 104 -8.72 3.72 19.83
N ASN A 105 -9.22 4.66 19.03
CA ASN A 105 -10.65 4.81 18.74
C ASN A 105 -10.98 4.49 17.28
N GLN A 106 -10.01 4.64 16.39
CA GLN A 106 -10.16 4.50 14.94
C GLN A 106 -8.88 3.87 14.39
N SER A 107 -9.02 2.86 13.53
CA SER A 107 -7.87 2.18 12.90
C SER A 107 -7.19 3.07 11.84
N ILE A 108 -6.64 4.20 12.26
CA ILE A 108 -6.08 5.26 11.42
C ILE A 108 -4.71 5.61 11.94
N LEU A 109 -3.71 5.57 11.05
CA LEU A 109 -2.33 5.95 11.32
C LEU A 109 -2.01 7.26 10.62
N THR A 110 -1.32 8.14 11.32
CA THR A 110 -0.98 9.49 10.85
C THR A 110 0.51 9.77 10.85
N LEU A 111 1.29 8.93 11.52
CA LEU A 111 2.73 9.08 11.69
C LEU A 111 3.45 7.99 10.89
N GLY A 112 4.38 8.38 10.01
CA GLY A 112 5.22 7.39 9.34
C GLY A 112 6.15 6.63 10.28
N SER A 113 6.46 7.16 11.47
CA SER A 113 7.25 6.42 12.46
C SER A 113 6.59 5.10 12.87
N SER A 114 5.26 5.06 12.86
CA SER A 114 4.42 3.89 13.13
C SER A 114 4.44 2.86 12.00
N ILE A 115 4.88 3.23 10.79
CA ILE A 115 4.72 2.42 9.57
C ILE A 115 6.11 2.02 9.06
N LYS A 116 6.38 0.73 8.97
CA LYS A 116 7.70 0.22 8.54
C LYS A 116 7.77 -0.16 7.08
N PHE A 117 6.64 -0.56 6.51
CA PHE A 117 6.56 -1.08 5.15
C PHE A 117 5.13 -0.94 4.62
N VAL A 118 5.01 -0.63 3.33
CA VAL A 118 3.76 -0.68 2.58
C VAL A 118 3.96 -1.45 1.27
N ALA A 119 2.96 -2.20 0.84
CA ALA A 119 2.88 -2.71 -0.52
C ALA A 119 1.50 -2.41 -1.13
N GLU A 120 1.51 -2.05 -2.41
CA GLU A 120 0.32 -1.87 -3.25
C GLU A 120 0.44 -2.82 -4.44
N VAL A 121 -0.63 -3.54 -4.72
CA VAL A 121 -0.76 -4.41 -5.89
C VAL A 121 -1.51 -3.62 -6.96
N VAL A 122 -0.88 -3.46 -8.11
CA VAL A 122 -1.37 -2.53 -9.13
C VAL A 122 -2.66 -3.03 -9.75
N SER A 123 -3.63 -2.13 -9.86
CA SER A 123 -4.93 -2.37 -10.50
C SER A 123 -5.20 -1.34 -11.61
N SER A 124 -6.48 -1.09 -11.92
CA SER A 124 -6.91 -0.15 -12.96
C SER A 124 -6.42 1.28 -12.73
N ASN A 125 -6.27 1.71 -11.47
CA ASN A 125 -5.84 3.06 -11.07
C ASN A 125 -4.33 3.18 -10.83
N TRP A 126 -3.52 2.45 -11.62
CA TRP A 126 -2.06 2.34 -11.47
C TRP A 126 -1.30 3.68 -11.38
N GLN A 127 -1.87 4.77 -11.92
CA GLN A 127 -1.27 6.10 -11.85
C GLN A 127 -1.08 6.55 -10.40
N ASN A 128 -2.02 6.19 -9.52
CA ASN A 128 -1.97 6.57 -8.11
C ASN A 128 -0.81 5.85 -7.42
N ASP A 129 -0.68 4.54 -7.62
CA ASP A 129 0.39 3.71 -7.05
C ASP A 129 1.77 4.19 -7.48
N TYR A 130 1.94 4.55 -8.76
CA TYR A 130 3.23 4.97 -9.32
C TYR A 130 3.51 6.48 -9.29
N ALA A 131 2.62 7.30 -8.74
CA ALA A 131 2.86 8.75 -8.66
C ALA A 131 2.41 9.30 -7.31
N ARG A 132 1.10 9.38 -7.07
CA ARG A 132 0.59 10.07 -5.89
C ARG A 132 1.00 9.38 -4.58
N LYS A 133 0.84 8.05 -4.52
CA LYS A 133 1.23 7.27 -3.35
C LYS A 133 2.74 7.29 -3.11
N VAL A 134 3.56 7.31 -4.16
CA VAL A 134 5.03 7.46 -4.04
C VAL A 134 5.37 8.77 -3.31
N GLU A 135 4.78 9.90 -3.72
CA GLU A 135 5.02 11.19 -3.09
C GLU A 135 4.51 11.21 -1.64
N ASP A 136 3.26 10.82 -1.42
CA ASP A 136 2.63 10.95 -0.10
C ASP A 136 3.19 9.96 0.94
N TYR A 137 3.60 8.76 0.53
CA TYR A 137 4.30 7.81 1.40
C TYR A 137 5.73 8.27 1.74
N ALA A 138 6.42 8.96 0.80
CA ALA A 138 7.72 9.57 1.09
C ALA A 138 7.59 10.73 2.08
N VAL A 139 6.58 11.60 1.90
CA VAL A 139 6.26 12.69 2.83
C VAL A 139 5.91 12.16 4.21
N LEU A 140 5.19 11.03 4.29
CA LEU A 140 4.93 10.36 5.56
C LEU A 140 6.21 9.84 6.22
N GLY A 141 7.25 9.54 5.43
CA GLY A 141 8.51 8.99 5.91
C GLY A 141 8.51 7.46 5.98
N ILE A 142 7.69 6.78 5.16
CA ILE A 142 7.61 5.32 5.16
C ILE A 142 8.91 4.76 4.55
N PRO A 143 9.70 3.95 5.28
CA PRO A 143 11.04 3.57 4.83
C PRO A 143 11.09 2.77 3.53
N GLU A 144 10.13 1.87 3.31
CA GLU A 144 10.09 1.01 2.13
C GLU A 144 8.66 0.84 1.63
N TYR A 145 8.48 1.06 0.33
CA TYR A 145 7.20 0.96 -0.37
C TYR A 145 7.34 0.06 -1.60
N TRP A 146 6.49 -0.94 -1.74
CA TRP A 146 6.48 -1.85 -2.89
C TRP A 146 5.28 -1.60 -3.81
N ILE A 147 5.55 -1.60 -5.10
CA ILE A 147 4.53 -1.54 -6.15
C ILE A 147 4.60 -2.85 -6.96
N ALA A 148 3.65 -3.74 -6.73
CA ALA A 148 3.58 -5.06 -7.34
C ALA A 148 2.67 -5.06 -8.57
N ASP A 149 3.27 -4.82 -9.75
CA ASP A 149 2.55 -4.81 -11.02
C ASP A 149 2.60 -6.16 -11.71
N TYR A 150 1.71 -7.08 -11.29
CA TYR A 150 1.67 -8.45 -11.79
C TYR A 150 1.16 -8.55 -13.23
N ALA A 151 0.34 -7.59 -13.67
CA ALA A 151 -0.25 -7.57 -15.00
C ALA A 151 0.49 -6.66 -16.00
N GLY A 152 1.50 -5.91 -15.55
CA GLY A 152 2.25 -4.96 -16.38
C GLY A 152 1.39 -3.78 -16.86
N LEU A 153 0.50 -3.27 -16.01
CA LEU A 153 -0.45 -2.20 -16.33
C LEU A 153 0.21 -0.82 -16.37
N GLY A 154 1.22 -0.61 -15.52
CA GLY A 154 1.92 0.66 -15.31
C GLY A 154 2.38 1.32 -16.61
N GLY A 155 2.50 2.65 -16.58
CA GLY A 155 3.00 3.43 -17.72
C GLY A 155 4.42 2.98 -18.13
N THR A 156 4.76 3.10 -19.42
CA THR A 156 6.08 2.67 -19.92
C THR A 156 7.26 3.41 -19.27
N ARG A 157 7.03 4.63 -18.76
CA ARG A 157 8.02 5.37 -17.94
C ARG A 157 8.36 4.66 -16.63
N HIS A 158 7.43 3.86 -16.11
CA HIS A 158 7.49 3.21 -14.80
C HIS A 158 7.85 1.73 -14.88
N ILE A 159 7.45 1.03 -15.95
CA ILE A 159 7.71 -0.42 -16.08
C ILE A 159 8.47 -0.81 -17.35
N GLY A 160 8.88 0.17 -18.16
CA GLY A 160 9.65 -0.04 -19.38
C GLY A 160 8.82 -0.39 -20.62
N LYS A 161 9.52 -0.64 -21.73
CA LYS A 161 8.95 -1.10 -23.01
C LYS A 161 9.79 -2.28 -23.53
N PRO A 162 9.18 -3.45 -23.86
CA PRO A 162 7.75 -3.75 -23.75
C PRO A 162 7.27 -3.74 -22.28
N LYS A 163 5.98 -3.48 -22.08
CA LYS A 163 5.36 -3.60 -20.75
C LYS A 163 5.37 -5.07 -20.35
N GLN A 164 5.75 -5.35 -19.11
CA GLN A 164 5.81 -6.69 -18.53
C GLN A 164 5.68 -6.61 -17.01
N PRO A 165 5.33 -7.71 -16.34
CA PRO A 165 5.22 -7.73 -14.88
C PRO A 165 6.49 -7.20 -14.22
N THR A 166 6.32 -6.24 -13.32
CA THR A 166 7.43 -5.50 -12.71
C THR A 166 7.12 -5.26 -11.23
N LEU A 167 8.07 -5.61 -10.37
CA LEU A 167 8.04 -5.23 -8.97
C LEU A 167 8.95 -4.01 -8.81
N SER A 168 8.40 -2.92 -8.32
CA SER A 168 9.19 -1.74 -7.96
C SER A 168 9.34 -1.67 -6.44
N ILE A 169 10.57 -1.62 -5.96
CA ILE A 169 10.88 -1.40 -4.55
C ILE A 169 11.40 0.02 -4.41
N CYS A 170 10.64 0.83 -3.69
CA CYS A 170 10.92 2.22 -3.37
C CYS A 170 11.57 2.28 -1.98
N THR A 171 12.82 2.72 -1.89
CA THR A 171 13.55 2.88 -0.62
C THR A 171 13.70 4.36 -0.32
N LEU A 172 13.29 4.80 0.87
CA LEU A 172 13.33 6.22 1.23
C LEU A 172 14.76 6.66 1.55
N VAL A 173 15.26 7.65 0.81
CA VAL A 173 16.59 8.24 0.96
C VAL A 173 16.44 9.76 0.93
N ASP A 174 16.90 10.44 1.98
CA ASP A 174 16.88 11.90 2.10
C ASP A 174 15.51 12.57 1.80
N GLY A 175 14.41 11.88 2.10
CA GLY A 175 13.04 12.38 1.91
C GLY A 175 12.40 12.04 0.56
N GLU A 176 13.12 11.36 -0.34
CA GLU A 176 12.59 10.91 -1.64
C GLU A 176 12.79 9.40 -1.82
N TYR A 177 11.95 8.76 -2.63
CA TYR A 177 12.11 7.34 -2.93
C TYR A 177 13.11 7.11 -4.07
N GLU A 178 14.14 6.32 -3.79
CA GLU A 178 14.91 5.63 -4.82
C GLU A 178 14.16 4.37 -5.25
N ILE A 179 13.86 4.25 -6.54
CA ILE A 179 13.04 3.17 -7.08
C ILE A 179 13.91 2.16 -7.83
N GLN A 180 13.93 0.92 -7.37
CA GLN A 180 14.57 -0.20 -8.05
C GLN A 180 13.54 -1.17 -8.62
N GLN A 181 13.68 -1.52 -9.90
CA GLN A 181 12.77 -2.42 -10.60
C GLN A 181 13.35 -3.82 -10.69
N PHE A 182 12.51 -4.82 -10.42
CA PHE A 182 12.84 -6.24 -10.48
C PHE A 182 11.83 -6.99 -11.35
N ARG A 183 12.33 -7.98 -12.09
CA ARG A 183 11.55 -8.78 -13.06
C ARG A 183 12.04 -10.23 -13.10
N GLY A 184 11.13 -11.15 -13.40
CA GLY A 184 11.45 -12.57 -13.56
C GLY A 184 12.24 -13.13 -12.35
N ASN A 185 13.35 -13.80 -12.63
CA ASN A 185 14.17 -14.43 -11.61
C ASN A 185 15.13 -13.49 -10.86
N GLN A 186 15.04 -12.18 -11.03
CA GLN A 186 15.84 -11.23 -10.26
C GLN A 186 15.49 -11.35 -8.77
N THR A 187 16.50 -11.60 -7.94
CA THR A 187 16.36 -11.64 -6.49
C THR A 187 16.11 -10.24 -5.97
N ILE A 188 15.07 -10.10 -5.17
CA ILE A 188 14.71 -8.83 -4.53
C ILE A 188 15.54 -8.62 -3.27
N THR A 189 15.80 -7.37 -2.94
CA THR A 189 16.46 -6.99 -1.68
C THR A 189 15.57 -5.99 -0.96
N SER A 190 15.17 -6.34 0.27
CA SER A 190 14.43 -5.46 1.17
C SER A 190 15.37 -4.97 2.26
N THR A 191 15.37 -3.66 2.50
CA THR A 191 16.09 -3.04 3.60
C THR A 191 15.39 -3.31 4.94
N ILE A 192 14.06 -3.43 4.92
CA ILE A 192 13.23 -3.70 6.11
C ILE A 192 13.19 -5.19 6.45
N PHE A 193 13.23 -6.06 5.44
CA PHE A 193 13.26 -7.50 5.62
C PHE A 193 14.49 -8.15 4.94
N PRO A 194 15.72 -7.96 5.46
CA PRO A 194 16.94 -8.50 4.84
C PRO A 194 16.97 -10.03 4.70
N GLY A 195 16.20 -10.74 5.54
CA GLY A 195 16.03 -12.19 5.48
C GLY A 195 15.08 -12.68 4.38
N LEU A 196 14.47 -11.78 3.62
CA LEU A 196 13.50 -12.10 2.57
C LEU A 196 14.23 -12.50 1.28
N LYS A 197 14.30 -13.80 1.03
CA LYS A 197 14.90 -14.37 -0.18
C LYS A 197 13.81 -14.76 -1.17
N LEU A 198 13.43 -13.84 -2.05
CA LEU A 198 12.42 -14.04 -3.08
C LEU A 198 12.91 -13.50 -4.43
N THR A 199 12.31 -13.99 -5.52
CA THR A 199 12.42 -13.35 -6.84
C THR A 199 11.20 -12.49 -7.14
N ALA A 200 11.33 -11.56 -8.08
CA ALA A 200 10.19 -10.78 -8.56
C ALA A 200 9.07 -11.67 -9.10
N GLU A 201 9.40 -12.73 -9.83
CA GLU A 201 8.43 -13.70 -10.34
C GLU A 201 7.64 -14.37 -9.21
N GLN A 202 8.30 -14.72 -8.09
CA GLN A 202 7.60 -15.31 -6.96
C GLN A 202 6.61 -14.34 -6.31
N VAL A 203 6.97 -13.05 -6.23
CA VAL A 203 6.08 -12.01 -5.69
C VAL A 203 4.91 -11.75 -6.63
N LEU A 204 5.17 -11.65 -7.93
CA LEU A 204 4.17 -11.26 -8.94
C LEU A 204 3.36 -12.44 -9.49
N ARG A 205 3.56 -13.65 -8.98
CA ARG A 205 2.83 -14.83 -9.44
C ARG A 205 1.38 -14.75 -8.97
N ALA A 206 0.45 -14.79 -9.92
CA ALA A 206 -0.98 -14.91 -9.69
C ALA A 206 -1.55 -15.98 -10.63
N GLY A 207 -2.55 -16.75 -10.17
CA GLY A 207 -3.32 -17.68 -10.99
C GLY A 207 -2.86 -19.15 -11.01
N GLY A 208 -1.97 -19.55 -10.10
CA GLY A 208 -1.49 -20.94 -9.95
C GLY A 208 -0.36 -21.34 -10.89
#